data_AF-A0A085F002-F1
#
_entry.id   AF-A0A085F002-F1
#
_cell.length_a   1.000
_cell.length_b   1.000
_cell.length_c   1.000
_cell.angle_alpha   90.00
_cell.angle_beta   90.00
_cell.angle_gamma   90.00
#
_symmetry.space_group_name_H-M   'P 1'
#
loop_
_entity.id
_entity.type
_entity.pdbx_description
1 polymer ?
#
loop_
_entity_poly.entity_id
_entity_poly.type
_entity_poly.pdbx_seq_one_letter_code
_entity_poly.pdbx_strand_id
1 'polypeptide(L)'
;MSITDIRGQILSGATPEAAIGYSDAVSQFAMFSGDPIAAADRLIEREPGLVMAHALRAWLYLLGGEPAGRPAAHAAIESARVLPATLQERGHLAALGHLASGRLHEASRVIEDVAIEQPLDLLALIAGHQLDFFTGNARMLRDRIARALPAWSKGVPGRHSALAMYAFGLEENGQYGLAEQNGRIAISDEPRDGWARHAVAHVLEMEGRHDEGIAFMREDLPSWTTNSFLAVHNWWHLALYHLELGQIDEVLELVDGPITSIAEPQLLDLIDASAMLWRLHLRGVELSQRWHVLARRFEAIWGAGGYAFNDLHAIMAFIGAGRRDLVENTLQQQAFAMLSASDNAGFAGDVGYPLMKAFAAFGEGRYGEAVRLIRPVRSIAARFGGSNAQRDIIDLTLIEAAFRAGDRPLARALAAERVAAKHESPLAQLFARRAGTQECGDCRTVACAKSKAA
;
A
#
# COMPACT_ATOMS: atom_id res chain seq x y z
N MET A 1 -7.81 7.82 -37.75
CA MET A 1 -8.42 9.07 -37.24
C MET A 1 -7.88 9.30 -35.84
N SER A 2 -7.71 10.54 -35.42
CA SER A 2 -7.28 10.87 -34.06
C SER A 2 -8.20 11.93 -33.47
N ILE A 3 -8.54 11.79 -32.19
CA ILE A 3 -9.43 12.70 -31.45
C ILE A 3 -8.71 13.22 -30.22
N THR A 4 -8.95 14.46 -29.86
CA THR A 4 -8.44 15.05 -28.61
C THR A 4 -9.43 14.79 -27.47
N ASP A 5 -8.96 14.27 -26.34
CA ASP A 5 -9.77 14.01 -25.16
C ASP A 5 -10.04 15.29 -24.34
N ILE A 6 -10.78 15.14 -23.23
CA ILE A 6 -11.15 16.27 -22.35
C ILE A 6 -9.97 16.94 -21.63
N ARG A 7 -8.78 16.34 -21.66
CA ARG A 7 -7.52 16.85 -21.09
C ARG A 7 -6.51 17.26 -22.17
N GLY A 8 -6.93 17.32 -23.43
CA GLY A 8 -6.08 17.76 -24.53
C GLY A 8 -5.18 16.67 -25.12
N GLN A 9 -5.35 15.39 -24.73
CA GLN A 9 -4.51 14.29 -25.23
C GLN A 9 -5.02 13.75 -26.57
N ILE A 10 -4.11 13.54 -27.52
CA ILE A 10 -4.45 12.99 -28.84
C ILE A 10 -4.53 11.46 -28.74
N LEU A 11 -5.71 10.91 -29.02
CA LEU A 11 -6.01 9.48 -29.00
C LEU A 11 -6.10 8.94 -30.43
N SER A 12 -5.18 8.04 -30.80
CA SER A 12 -5.18 7.35 -32.10
C SER A 12 -6.25 6.28 -32.14
N GLY A 13 -6.99 6.23 -33.25
CA GLY A 13 -8.04 5.25 -33.49
C GLY A 13 -9.30 5.46 -32.65
N ALA A 14 -9.44 6.61 -32.00
CA ALA A 14 -10.64 6.99 -31.26
C ALA A 14 -11.72 7.59 -32.17
N THR A 15 -12.97 7.34 -31.79
CA THR A 15 -14.14 8.19 -32.09
C THR A 15 -14.36 9.21 -30.95
N PRO A 16 -15.12 10.30 -31.17
CA PRO A 16 -15.48 11.23 -30.10
C PRO A 16 -16.12 10.55 -28.89
N GLU A 17 -17.02 9.59 -29.13
CA GLU A 17 -17.70 8.83 -28.08
C GLU A 17 -16.72 7.96 -27.29
N ALA A 18 -15.78 7.30 -27.97
CA ALA A 18 -14.77 6.49 -27.31
C ALA A 18 -13.75 7.33 -26.52
N ALA A 19 -13.45 8.56 -26.95
CA ALA A 19 -12.58 9.47 -26.19
C ALA A 19 -13.21 9.89 -24.85
N ILE A 20 -14.53 10.07 -24.81
CA ILE A 20 -15.28 10.31 -23.56
C ILE A 20 -15.22 9.06 -22.67
N GLY A 21 -15.57 7.90 -23.22
CA GLY A 21 -15.55 6.64 -22.46
C GLY A 21 -14.17 6.28 -21.91
N TYR A 22 -13.11 6.53 -22.68
CA TYR A 22 -11.72 6.39 -22.21
C TYR A 22 -11.43 7.35 -21.05
N SER A 23 -11.84 8.61 -21.16
CA SER A 23 -11.62 9.60 -20.12
C SER A 23 -12.33 9.24 -18.81
N ASP A 24 -13.54 8.70 -18.90
CA ASP A 24 -14.32 8.21 -17.75
C ASP A 24 -13.65 6.98 -17.10
N ALA A 25 -13.13 6.06 -17.91
CA ALA A 25 -12.44 4.86 -17.43
C ALA A 25 -11.11 5.22 -16.72
N VAL A 26 -10.36 6.20 -17.24
CA VAL A 26 -9.16 6.72 -16.56
C VAL A 26 -9.53 7.41 -15.24
N SER A 27 -10.61 8.19 -15.20
CA SER A 27 -11.10 8.82 -13.96
C SER A 27 -11.52 7.79 -12.90
N GLN A 28 -12.18 6.71 -13.31
CA GLN A 28 -12.50 5.56 -12.45
C GLN A 28 -11.23 4.95 -11.84
N PHE A 29 -10.21 4.71 -12.66
CA PHE A 29 -8.92 4.20 -12.17
C PHE A 29 -8.26 5.20 -11.19
N ALA A 30 -8.26 6.49 -11.51
CA ALA A 30 -7.66 7.54 -10.67
C ALA A 30 -8.26 7.59 -9.26
N MET A 31 -9.58 7.39 -9.15
CA MET A 31 -10.31 7.41 -7.88
C MET A 31 -10.34 6.05 -7.17
N PHE A 32 -9.84 4.99 -7.81
CA PHE A 32 -10.06 3.61 -7.41
C PHE A 32 -11.55 3.27 -7.22
N SER A 33 -12.37 3.64 -8.21
CA SER A 33 -13.81 3.36 -8.20
C SER A 33 -14.32 2.75 -9.50
N GLY A 34 -15.53 2.20 -9.48
CA GLY A 34 -16.19 1.69 -10.68
C GLY A 34 -15.71 0.31 -11.11
N ASP A 35 -15.57 0.14 -12.42
CA ASP A 35 -14.99 -1.06 -13.05
C ASP A 35 -14.23 -0.62 -14.32
N PRO A 36 -13.03 -0.04 -14.15
CA PRO A 36 -12.25 0.48 -15.26
C PRO A 36 -11.75 -0.65 -16.18
N ILE A 37 -11.68 -1.90 -15.70
CA ILE A 37 -11.31 -3.07 -16.52
C ILE A 37 -12.44 -3.35 -17.51
N ALA A 38 -13.68 -3.52 -17.03
CA ALA A 38 -14.81 -3.74 -17.92
C ALA A 38 -15.08 -2.52 -18.82
N ALA A 39 -14.78 -1.31 -18.38
CA ALA A 39 -14.82 -0.12 -19.22
C ALA A 39 -13.80 -0.19 -20.36
N ALA A 40 -12.55 -0.58 -20.07
CA ALA A 40 -11.52 -0.78 -21.09
C ALA A 40 -11.87 -1.90 -22.08
N ASP A 41 -12.42 -3.02 -21.60
CA ASP A 41 -12.89 -4.12 -22.46
C ASP A 41 -13.95 -3.66 -23.45
N ARG A 42 -14.98 -2.94 -22.98
CA ARG A 42 -16.04 -2.38 -23.84
C ARG A 42 -15.50 -1.38 -24.87
N LEU A 43 -14.49 -0.59 -24.51
CA LEU A 43 -13.84 0.34 -25.44
C LEU A 43 -13.10 -0.41 -26.54
N ILE A 44 -12.36 -1.46 -26.20
CA ILE A 44 -11.62 -2.29 -27.16
C ILE A 44 -12.58 -3.03 -28.10
N GLU A 45 -13.69 -3.56 -27.58
CA GLU A 45 -14.70 -4.25 -28.41
C GLU A 45 -15.32 -3.31 -29.46
N ARG A 46 -15.59 -2.07 -29.09
CA ARG A 46 -16.22 -1.07 -29.96
C ARG A 46 -15.23 -0.41 -30.91
N GLU A 47 -14.05 -0.08 -30.40
CA GLU A 47 -12.98 0.62 -31.14
C GLU A 47 -11.66 -0.16 -31.01
N PRO A 48 -11.48 -1.28 -31.72
CA PRO A 48 -10.27 -2.10 -31.62
C PRO A 48 -8.98 -1.36 -31.97
N GLY A 49 -9.10 -0.27 -32.74
CA GLY A 49 -7.99 0.60 -33.13
C GLY A 49 -7.59 1.65 -32.09
N LEU A 50 -8.32 1.78 -30.97
CA LEU A 50 -8.03 2.75 -29.91
C LEU A 50 -6.84 2.30 -29.06
N VAL A 51 -5.65 2.84 -29.37
CA VAL A 51 -4.38 2.43 -28.73
C VAL A 51 -4.44 2.56 -27.21
N MET A 52 -4.97 3.68 -26.71
CA MET A 52 -5.00 3.95 -25.27
C MET A 52 -6.00 3.10 -24.48
N ALA A 53 -7.02 2.51 -25.11
CA ALA A 53 -7.89 1.55 -24.43
C ALA A 53 -7.15 0.25 -24.11
N HIS A 54 -6.34 -0.24 -25.05
CA HIS A 54 -5.43 -1.38 -24.83
C HIS A 54 -4.37 -1.05 -23.77
N ALA A 55 -3.79 0.15 -23.82
CA ALA A 55 -2.80 0.58 -22.83
C ALA A 55 -3.42 0.66 -21.43
N LEU A 56 -4.61 1.26 -21.27
CA LEU A 56 -5.34 1.31 -20.00
C LEU A 56 -5.59 -0.10 -19.44
N ARG A 57 -6.11 -1.01 -20.27
CA ARG A 57 -6.34 -2.40 -19.88
C ARG A 57 -5.06 -3.08 -19.38
N ALA A 58 -3.95 -2.89 -20.09
CA ALA A 58 -2.66 -3.45 -19.70
C ALA A 58 -2.14 -2.84 -18.38
N TRP A 59 -2.29 -1.53 -18.18
CA TRP A 59 -1.91 -0.87 -16.92
C TRP A 59 -2.72 -1.41 -15.74
N LEU A 60 -4.05 -1.52 -15.88
CA LEU A 60 -4.93 -2.03 -14.84
C LEU A 60 -4.51 -3.44 -14.37
N TYR A 61 -4.29 -4.36 -15.32
CA TYR A 61 -3.88 -5.73 -14.97
C TYR A 61 -2.46 -5.82 -14.42
N LEU A 62 -1.49 -5.08 -14.97
CA LEU A 62 -0.10 -5.17 -14.49
C LEU A 62 0.09 -4.47 -13.15
N LEU A 63 -0.57 -3.34 -12.91
CA LEU A 63 -0.49 -2.63 -11.62
C LEU A 63 -1.34 -3.28 -10.54
N GLY A 64 -2.43 -3.97 -10.90
CA GLY A 64 -3.19 -4.80 -9.97
C GLY A 64 -2.38 -5.98 -9.41
N GLY A 65 -1.32 -6.40 -10.11
CA GLY A 65 -0.34 -7.38 -9.61
C GLY A 65 -0.83 -8.84 -9.57
N GLU A 66 -2.10 -9.09 -9.93
CA GLU A 66 -2.69 -10.43 -9.93
C GLU A 66 -2.11 -11.31 -11.05
N PRO A 67 -1.64 -12.53 -10.74
CA PRO A 67 -1.09 -13.43 -11.75
C PRO A 67 -2.04 -13.73 -12.91
N ALA A 68 -3.35 -13.85 -12.62
CA ALA A 68 -4.39 -14.16 -13.60
C ALA A 68 -4.59 -13.06 -14.65
N GLY A 69 -4.28 -11.80 -14.32
CA GLY A 69 -4.39 -10.66 -15.24
C GLY A 69 -3.25 -10.57 -16.27
N ARG A 70 -2.12 -11.25 -16.03
CA ARG A 70 -0.91 -11.11 -16.86
C ARG A 70 -1.13 -11.50 -18.32
N PRO A 71 -1.77 -12.64 -18.67
CA PRO A 71 -2.00 -13.00 -20.07
C PRO A 71 -2.85 -11.95 -20.81
N ALA A 72 -3.87 -11.41 -20.14
CA ALA A 72 -4.73 -10.36 -20.68
C ALA A 72 -3.94 -9.07 -20.95
N ALA A 73 -3.06 -8.66 -20.04
CA ALA A 73 -2.19 -7.51 -20.25
C ALA A 73 -1.26 -7.68 -21.45
N HIS A 74 -0.61 -8.86 -21.59
CA HIS A 74 0.28 -9.14 -22.72
C HIS A 74 -0.47 -9.08 -24.05
N ALA A 75 -1.67 -9.68 -24.12
CA ALA A 75 -2.49 -9.64 -25.32
C ALA A 75 -2.89 -8.20 -25.72
N ALA A 76 -3.22 -7.35 -24.75
CA ALA A 76 -3.52 -5.94 -25.00
C ALA A 76 -2.29 -5.17 -25.52
N ILE A 77 -1.11 -5.40 -24.92
CA ILE A 77 0.15 -4.78 -25.38
C ILE A 77 0.47 -5.17 -26.83
N GLU A 78 0.41 -6.47 -27.15
CA GLU A 78 0.70 -6.94 -28.51
C GLU A 78 -0.32 -6.44 -29.53
N SER A 79 -1.60 -6.37 -29.16
CA SER A 79 -2.64 -5.80 -30.03
C SER A 79 -2.39 -4.32 -30.32
N ALA A 80 -1.95 -3.55 -29.31
CA ALA A 80 -1.68 -2.13 -29.47
C ALA A 80 -0.40 -1.83 -30.27
N ARG A 81 0.61 -2.71 -30.21
CA ARG A 81 1.94 -2.49 -30.83
C ARG A 81 1.89 -2.37 -32.35
N VAL A 82 0.91 -2.99 -33.00
CA VAL A 82 0.76 -2.97 -34.46
C VAL A 82 -0.09 -1.81 -34.97
N LEU A 83 -0.71 -1.04 -34.06
CA LEU A 83 -1.57 0.08 -34.40
C LEU A 83 -0.75 1.36 -34.64
N PRO A 84 -1.23 2.28 -35.50
CA PRO A 84 -0.65 3.62 -35.61
C PRO A 84 -0.81 4.35 -34.28
N ALA A 85 0.30 4.83 -33.71
CA ALA A 85 0.33 5.47 -32.40
C ALA A 85 1.06 6.83 -32.44
N THR A 86 0.72 7.74 -31.53
CA THR A 86 1.47 8.97 -31.26
C THR A 86 2.76 8.67 -30.50
N LEU A 87 3.58 9.70 -30.24
CA LEU A 87 4.78 9.54 -29.41
C LEU A 87 4.42 9.20 -27.95
N GLN A 88 3.41 9.86 -27.39
CA GLN A 88 2.91 9.61 -26.03
C GLN A 88 2.36 8.18 -25.90
N GLU A 89 1.53 7.74 -26.84
CA GLU A 89 1.01 6.37 -26.86
C GLU A 89 2.12 5.31 -26.95
N ARG A 90 3.14 5.54 -27.80
CA ARG A 90 4.32 4.66 -27.85
C ARG A 90 5.09 4.63 -26.53
N GLY A 91 5.14 5.75 -25.81
CA GLY A 91 5.75 5.84 -24.48
C GLY A 91 5.03 4.94 -23.47
N HIS A 92 3.69 4.95 -23.43
CA HIS A 92 2.92 4.02 -22.60
C HIS A 92 3.21 2.56 -22.96
N LEU A 93 3.19 2.20 -24.24
CA LEU A 93 3.45 0.82 -24.68
C LEU A 93 4.87 0.36 -24.39
N ALA A 94 5.85 1.26 -24.46
CA ALA A 94 7.22 0.98 -24.07
C ALA A 94 7.32 0.71 -22.56
N ALA A 95 6.78 1.60 -21.72
CA ALA A 95 6.75 1.44 -20.27
C ALA A 95 6.04 0.13 -19.85
N LEU A 96 4.89 -0.19 -20.46
CA LEU A 96 4.18 -1.44 -20.26
C LEU A 96 5.03 -2.66 -20.63
N GLY A 97 5.80 -2.59 -21.72
CA GLY A 97 6.73 -3.66 -22.10
C GLY A 97 7.85 -3.88 -21.08
N HIS A 98 8.35 -2.80 -20.45
CA HIS A 98 9.29 -2.88 -19.34
C HIS A 98 8.65 -3.53 -18.11
N LEU A 99 7.45 -3.07 -17.73
CA LEU A 99 6.72 -3.60 -16.56
C LEU A 99 6.36 -5.08 -16.73
N ALA A 100 5.84 -5.48 -17.90
CA ALA A 100 5.51 -6.87 -18.21
C ALA A 100 6.74 -7.80 -18.12
N SER A 101 7.94 -7.26 -18.33
CA SER A 101 9.21 -7.98 -18.17
C SER A 101 9.81 -7.89 -16.76
N GLY A 102 9.10 -7.35 -15.77
CA GLY A 102 9.57 -7.19 -14.40
C GLY A 102 10.57 -6.06 -14.19
N ARG A 103 10.68 -5.09 -15.11
CA ARG A 103 11.57 -3.91 -15.03
C ARG A 103 10.78 -2.66 -14.61
N LEU A 104 10.31 -2.63 -13.36
CA LEU A 104 9.55 -1.54 -12.76
C LEU A 104 10.30 -0.20 -12.80
N HIS A 105 11.61 -0.17 -12.49
CA HIS A 105 12.40 1.06 -12.50
C HIS A 105 12.57 1.65 -13.91
N GLU A 106 12.69 0.80 -14.95
CA GLU A 106 12.72 1.27 -16.34
C GLU A 106 11.32 1.74 -16.78
N ALA A 107 10.27 1.01 -16.42
CA ALA A 107 8.89 1.43 -16.70
C ALA A 107 8.58 2.80 -16.09
N SER A 108 9.00 3.03 -14.84
CA SER A 108 8.79 4.30 -14.12
C SER A 108 9.49 5.47 -14.80
N ARG A 109 10.71 5.26 -15.31
CA ARG A 109 11.46 6.28 -16.06
C ARG A 109 10.81 6.60 -17.41
N VAL A 110 10.43 5.59 -18.18
CA VAL A 110 9.78 5.83 -19.48
C VAL A 110 8.45 6.56 -19.31
N ILE A 111 7.64 6.19 -18.32
CA ILE A 111 6.36 6.86 -18.08
C ILE A 111 6.53 8.25 -17.43
N GLU A 112 7.66 8.49 -16.76
CA GLU A 112 8.07 9.84 -16.34
C GLU A 112 8.30 10.76 -17.53
N ASP A 113 9.04 10.32 -18.54
CA ASP A 113 9.28 11.12 -19.75
C ASP A 113 7.96 11.48 -20.45
N VAL A 114 7.01 10.54 -20.51
CA VAL A 114 5.66 10.81 -21.03
C VAL A 114 4.95 11.89 -20.21
N ALA A 115 4.96 11.79 -18.88
CA ALA A 115 4.30 12.76 -18.00
C ALA A 115 4.98 14.15 -18.02
N ILE A 116 6.28 14.22 -18.31
CA ILE A 116 7.00 15.50 -18.48
C ILE A 116 6.57 16.19 -19.77
N GLU A 117 6.51 15.44 -20.88
CA GLU A 117 6.09 15.97 -22.18
C GLU A 117 4.58 16.26 -22.25
N GLN A 118 3.78 15.48 -21.51
CA GLN A 118 2.32 15.58 -21.45
C GLN A 118 1.84 15.65 -19.99
N PRO A 119 1.99 16.80 -19.30
CA PRO A 119 1.66 16.94 -17.88
C PRO A 119 0.18 16.73 -17.55
N LEU A 120 -0.71 16.78 -18.55
CA LEU A 120 -2.15 16.51 -18.41
C LEU A 120 -2.53 15.05 -18.70
N ASP A 121 -1.56 14.18 -19.01
CA ASP A 121 -1.80 12.76 -19.14
C ASP A 121 -2.00 12.11 -17.77
N LEU A 122 -3.27 12.01 -17.37
CA LEU A 122 -3.65 11.44 -16.09
C LEU A 122 -3.21 9.97 -15.95
N LEU A 123 -3.27 9.19 -17.03
CA LEU A 123 -2.91 7.77 -16.97
C LEU A 123 -1.40 7.61 -16.75
N ALA A 124 -0.58 8.46 -17.38
CA ALA A 124 0.87 8.45 -17.16
C ALA A 124 1.22 8.80 -15.71
N LEU A 125 0.52 9.78 -15.12
CA LEU A 125 0.69 10.13 -13.71
C LEU A 125 0.28 8.99 -12.76
N ILE A 126 -0.89 8.38 -12.96
CA ILE A 126 -1.36 7.25 -12.14
C ILE A 126 -0.37 6.09 -12.23
N ALA A 127 -0.01 5.67 -13.44
CA ALA A 127 0.88 4.54 -13.66
C ALA A 127 2.27 4.77 -13.06
N GLY A 128 2.84 5.95 -13.29
CA GLY A 128 4.13 6.33 -12.71
C GLY A 128 4.08 6.37 -11.18
N HIS A 129 3.02 6.94 -10.60
CA HIS A 129 2.85 7.03 -9.15
C HIS A 129 2.72 5.64 -8.50
N GLN A 130 1.99 4.71 -9.12
CA GLN A 130 1.91 3.32 -8.64
C GLN A 130 3.26 2.59 -8.73
N LEU A 131 4.02 2.80 -9.81
CA LEU A 131 5.38 2.23 -9.91
C LEU A 131 6.33 2.81 -8.87
N ASP A 132 6.24 4.11 -8.59
CA ASP A 132 7.04 4.75 -7.54
C ASP A 132 6.67 4.19 -6.15
N PHE A 133 5.39 3.87 -5.92
CA PHE A 133 4.93 3.19 -4.71
C PHE A 133 5.52 1.77 -4.58
N PHE A 134 5.43 0.95 -5.64
CA PHE A 134 5.97 -0.42 -5.62
C PHE A 134 7.49 -0.48 -5.48
N THR A 135 8.20 0.53 -5.97
CA THR A 135 9.65 0.64 -5.84
C THR A 135 10.10 1.37 -4.56
N GLY A 136 9.15 1.85 -3.75
CA GLY A 136 9.43 2.60 -2.52
C GLY A 136 10.09 3.96 -2.73
N ASN A 137 9.92 4.54 -3.92
CA ASN A 137 10.54 5.80 -4.28
C ASN A 137 9.68 6.99 -3.79
N ALA A 138 9.70 7.21 -2.47
CA ALA A 138 8.91 8.27 -1.83
C ALA A 138 9.14 9.64 -2.46
N ARG A 139 10.40 9.98 -2.81
CA ARG A 139 10.70 11.24 -3.49
C ARG A 139 9.92 11.38 -4.79
N MET A 140 9.83 10.31 -5.58
CA MET A 140 9.15 10.35 -6.87
C MET A 140 7.63 10.35 -6.75
N LEU A 141 7.05 9.73 -5.71
CA LEU A 141 5.63 9.89 -5.38
C LEU A 141 5.25 11.38 -5.30
N ARG A 142 6.09 12.19 -4.64
CA ARG A 142 5.90 13.64 -4.56
C ARG A 142 6.29 14.35 -5.87
N ASP A 143 7.53 14.15 -6.32
CA ASP A 143 8.16 15.00 -7.34
C ASP A 143 7.57 14.78 -8.73
N ARG A 144 7.08 13.57 -9.06
CA ARG A 144 6.39 13.29 -10.34
C ARG A 144 5.17 14.19 -10.47
N ILE A 145 4.36 14.23 -9.43
CA ILE A 145 3.13 15.00 -9.43
C ILE A 145 3.42 16.49 -9.31
N ALA A 146 4.39 16.88 -8.47
CA ALA A 146 4.80 18.27 -8.33
C ALA A 146 5.24 18.90 -9.66
N ARG A 147 5.91 18.14 -10.53
CA ARG A 147 6.30 18.60 -11.88
C ARG A 147 5.11 18.86 -12.79
N ALA A 148 4.07 18.02 -12.71
CA ALA A 148 2.88 18.15 -13.53
C ALA A 148 1.89 19.21 -12.99
N LEU A 149 1.83 19.38 -11.66
CA LEU A 149 0.80 20.16 -10.96
C LEU A 149 0.56 21.58 -11.49
N PRO A 150 1.57 22.34 -11.96
CA PRO A 150 1.33 23.65 -12.58
C PRO A 150 0.36 23.64 -13.78
N ALA A 151 0.22 22.51 -14.48
CA ALA A 151 -0.75 22.35 -15.56
C ALA A 151 -2.18 22.06 -15.04
N TRP A 152 -2.34 21.57 -13.81
CA TRP A 152 -3.61 21.12 -13.22
C TRP A 152 -4.37 22.25 -12.50
N SER A 153 -4.77 23.27 -13.26
CA SER A 153 -5.59 24.38 -12.74
C SER A 153 -7.01 23.92 -12.37
N LYS A 154 -7.76 24.74 -11.59
CA LYS A 154 -9.10 24.39 -11.05
C LYS A 154 -10.12 23.91 -12.10
N GLY A 155 -9.99 24.35 -13.35
CA GLY A 155 -10.90 23.95 -14.44
C GLY A 155 -10.52 22.67 -15.18
N VAL A 156 -9.37 22.06 -14.87
CA VAL A 156 -8.89 20.86 -15.57
C VAL A 156 -9.57 19.61 -14.99
N PRO A 157 -10.31 18.81 -15.80
CA PRO A 157 -10.92 17.57 -15.35
C PRO A 157 -9.88 16.61 -14.78
N GLY A 158 -10.11 16.08 -13.56
CA GLY A 158 -9.20 15.18 -12.86
C GLY A 158 -8.17 15.85 -11.94
N ARG A 159 -8.25 17.18 -11.74
CA ARG A 159 -7.39 17.91 -10.78
C ARG A 159 -7.40 17.28 -9.38
N HIS A 160 -8.56 16.86 -8.89
CA HIS A 160 -8.68 16.22 -7.58
C HIS A 160 -7.74 15.01 -7.46
N SER A 161 -7.65 14.16 -8.49
CA SER A 161 -6.76 13.00 -8.48
C SER A 161 -5.28 13.38 -8.53
N ALA A 162 -4.91 14.43 -9.26
CA ALA A 162 -3.55 14.96 -9.22
C ALA A 162 -3.20 15.46 -7.80
N LEU A 163 -4.11 16.19 -7.15
CA LEU A 163 -3.93 16.61 -5.76
C LEU A 163 -3.89 15.44 -4.78
N ALA A 164 -4.69 14.40 -4.99
CA ALA A 164 -4.72 13.20 -4.18
C ALA A 164 -3.37 12.46 -4.22
N MET A 165 -2.82 12.24 -5.43
CA MET A 165 -1.49 11.66 -5.60
C MET A 165 -0.40 12.55 -4.97
N TYR A 166 -0.49 13.87 -5.16
CA TYR A 166 0.45 14.79 -4.54
C TYR A 166 0.39 14.75 -3.00
N ALA A 167 -0.82 14.71 -2.43
CA ALA A 167 -1.03 14.60 -0.99
C ALA A 167 -0.38 13.33 -0.43
N PHE A 168 -0.59 12.18 -1.08
CA PHE A 168 0.04 10.93 -0.67
C PHE A 168 1.57 11.00 -0.79
N GLY A 169 2.10 11.54 -1.90
CA GLY A 169 3.54 11.75 -2.06
C GLY A 169 4.15 12.67 -1.00
N LEU A 170 3.45 13.74 -0.61
CA LEU A 170 3.86 14.64 0.47
C LEU A 170 3.90 13.92 1.82
N GLU A 171 2.88 13.12 2.13
CA GLU A 171 2.80 12.35 3.38
C GLU A 171 3.91 11.31 3.48
N GLU A 172 4.19 10.54 2.43
CA GLU A 172 5.29 9.56 2.44
C GLU A 172 6.68 10.23 2.58
N ASN A 173 6.78 11.56 2.37
CA ASN A 173 7.97 12.38 2.63
C ASN A 173 7.94 13.15 3.97
N GLY A 174 6.95 12.89 4.83
CA GLY A 174 6.81 13.55 6.13
C GLY A 174 6.34 15.00 6.07
N GLN A 175 5.79 15.45 4.93
CA GLN A 175 5.26 16.81 4.76
C GLN A 175 3.76 16.87 5.07
N TYR A 176 3.40 16.41 6.27
CA TYR A 176 2.02 16.09 6.70
C TYR A 176 1.03 17.25 6.57
N GLY A 177 1.36 18.45 7.03
CA GLY A 177 0.45 19.59 6.95
C GLY A 177 0.10 20.00 5.52
N LEU A 178 1.05 19.92 4.58
CA LEU A 178 0.78 20.16 3.16
C LEU A 178 0.00 19.00 2.53
N ALA A 179 0.30 17.77 2.93
CA ALA A 179 -0.41 16.58 2.47
C ALA A 179 -1.89 16.67 2.82
N GLU A 180 -2.21 16.95 4.09
CA GLU A 180 -3.60 17.07 4.56
C GLU A 180 -4.34 18.19 3.83
N GLN A 181 -3.72 19.35 3.65
CA GLN A 181 -4.33 20.46 2.92
C GLN A 181 -4.72 20.06 1.49
N ASN A 182 -3.80 19.43 0.74
CA ASN A 182 -4.07 19.01 -0.63
C ASN A 182 -5.09 17.88 -0.70
N GLY A 183 -5.02 16.91 0.22
CA GLY A 183 -5.97 15.80 0.30
C GLY A 183 -7.39 16.28 0.61
N ARG A 184 -7.56 17.20 1.56
CA ARG A 184 -8.87 17.79 1.87
C ARG A 184 -9.44 18.62 0.72
N ILE A 185 -8.60 19.33 -0.04
CA ILE A 185 -9.03 20.02 -1.27
C ILE A 185 -9.51 19.00 -2.31
N ALA A 186 -8.76 17.91 -2.51
CA ALA A 186 -9.14 16.85 -3.45
C ALA A 186 -10.50 16.23 -3.08
N ILE A 187 -10.73 15.91 -1.80
CA ILE A 187 -12.02 15.39 -1.30
C ILE A 187 -13.14 16.43 -1.50
N SER A 188 -12.87 17.71 -1.29
CA SER A 188 -13.88 18.76 -1.54
C SER A 188 -14.22 18.91 -3.02
N ASP A 189 -13.28 18.67 -3.92
CA ASP A 189 -13.50 18.73 -5.37
C ASP A 189 -14.25 17.47 -5.87
N GLU A 190 -13.94 16.29 -5.32
CA GLU A 190 -14.61 15.02 -5.61
C GLU A 190 -14.63 14.11 -4.36
N PRO A 191 -15.76 14.07 -3.61
CA PRO A 191 -15.86 13.32 -2.36
C PRO A 191 -15.61 11.81 -2.48
N ARG A 192 -15.80 11.25 -3.68
CA ARG A 192 -15.61 9.81 -3.95
C ARG A 192 -14.17 9.43 -4.26
N ASP A 193 -13.23 10.38 -4.25
CA ASP A 193 -11.82 10.09 -4.46
C ASP A 193 -11.25 9.29 -3.28
N GLY A 194 -11.24 7.96 -3.43
CA GLY A 194 -10.77 7.04 -2.41
C GLY A 194 -9.28 7.21 -2.09
N TRP A 195 -8.49 7.67 -3.06
CA TRP A 195 -7.06 7.93 -2.89
C TRP A 195 -6.80 9.19 -2.08
N ALA A 196 -7.61 10.24 -2.27
CA ALA A 196 -7.54 11.45 -1.46
C ALA A 196 -7.92 11.17 0.01
N ARG A 197 -8.99 10.38 0.23
CA ARG A 197 -9.40 9.92 1.56
C ARG A 197 -8.27 9.16 2.24
N HIS A 198 -7.66 8.24 1.50
CA HIS A 198 -6.52 7.44 1.93
C HIS A 198 -5.31 8.30 2.34
N ALA A 199 -4.94 9.29 1.53
CA ALA A 199 -3.81 10.17 1.83
C ALA A 199 -4.00 10.96 3.14
N VAL A 200 -5.23 11.46 3.39
CA VAL A 200 -5.53 12.16 4.66
C VAL A 200 -5.53 11.19 5.83
N ALA A 201 -6.05 9.96 5.65
CA ALA A 201 -5.99 8.95 6.70
C ALA A 201 -4.53 8.63 7.09
N HIS A 202 -3.68 8.48 6.08
CA HIS A 202 -2.24 8.34 6.26
C HIS A 202 -1.62 9.46 7.12
N VAL A 203 -1.94 10.72 6.84
CA VAL A 203 -1.45 11.87 7.65
C VAL A 203 -1.87 11.73 9.11
N LEU A 204 -3.16 11.47 9.37
CA LEU A 204 -3.69 11.37 10.73
C LEU A 204 -3.06 10.19 11.49
N GLU A 205 -2.80 9.08 10.81
CA GLU A 205 -2.10 7.91 11.38
C GLU A 205 -0.65 8.24 11.72
N MET A 206 0.09 8.87 10.80
CA MET A 206 1.51 9.16 10.99
C MET A 206 1.77 10.24 12.05
N GLU A 207 0.85 11.21 12.20
CA GLU A 207 0.92 12.23 13.27
C GLU A 207 0.33 11.75 14.60
N GLY A 208 -0.26 10.56 14.66
CA GLY A 208 -0.86 10.00 15.87
C GLY A 208 -2.17 10.67 16.29
N ARG A 209 -2.89 11.29 15.35
CA ARG A 209 -4.19 11.97 15.54
C ARG A 209 -5.36 10.98 15.43
N HIS A 210 -5.28 9.88 16.18
CA HIS A 210 -6.16 8.71 16.00
C HIS A 210 -7.66 9.02 16.22
N ASP A 211 -8.02 9.80 17.25
CA ASP A 211 -9.42 10.17 17.51
C ASP A 211 -10.01 11.02 16.36
N GLU A 212 -9.21 11.95 15.83
CA GLU A 212 -9.58 12.73 14.65
C GLU A 212 -9.69 11.84 13.41
N GLY A 213 -8.77 10.89 13.25
CA GLY A 213 -8.81 9.87 12.20
C GLY A 213 -10.11 9.06 12.21
N ILE A 214 -10.55 8.61 13.38
CA ILE A 214 -11.81 7.88 13.54
C ILE A 214 -13.00 8.76 13.12
N ALA A 215 -13.05 10.00 13.63
CA ALA A 215 -14.12 10.93 13.28
C ALA A 215 -14.16 11.22 11.77
N PHE A 216 -13.01 11.50 11.17
CA PHE A 216 -12.86 11.78 9.75
C PHE A 216 -13.30 10.62 8.86
N MET A 217 -12.92 9.39 9.20
CA MET A 217 -13.31 8.22 8.42
C MET A 217 -14.80 7.91 8.55
N ARG A 218 -15.41 8.19 9.70
CA ARG A 218 -16.84 7.91 9.96
C ARG A 218 -17.80 9.00 9.48
N GLU A 219 -17.31 10.20 9.17
CA GLU A 219 -18.13 11.35 8.78
C GLU A 219 -19.02 11.07 7.55
N ASP A 220 -18.46 10.44 6.52
CA ASP A 220 -19.17 10.15 5.26
C ASP A 220 -18.74 8.79 4.70
N LEU A 221 -19.18 7.72 5.36
CA LEU A 221 -18.91 6.34 4.93
C LEU A 221 -19.28 6.09 3.46
N PRO A 222 -20.49 6.44 2.96
CA PRO A 222 -20.88 6.13 1.59
C PRO A 222 -19.92 6.69 0.54
N SER A 223 -19.33 7.88 0.77
CA SER A 223 -18.43 8.53 -0.19
C SER A 223 -17.21 7.69 -0.58
N TRP A 224 -16.59 6.99 0.37
CA TRP A 224 -15.33 6.27 0.14
C TRP A 224 -15.49 4.74 0.16
N THR A 225 -16.66 4.23 0.58
CA THR A 225 -16.95 2.78 0.64
C THR A 225 -17.71 2.26 -0.55
N THR A 226 -18.60 3.07 -1.15
CA THR A 226 -19.49 2.59 -2.21
C THR A 226 -18.72 2.49 -3.52
N ASN A 227 -18.70 1.31 -4.14
CA ASN A 227 -18.12 1.10 -5.46
C ASN A 227 -16.64 1.53 -5.55
N SER A 228 -15.87 1.22 -4.49
CA SER A 228 -14.48 1.63 -4.31
C SER A 228 -13.58 0.42 -4.05
N PHE A 229 -12.52 0.28 -4.84
CA PHE A 229 -11.50 -0.76 -4.66
C PHE A 229 -10.59 -0.47 -3.46
N LEU A 230 -10.57 0.78 -2.99
CA LEU A 230 -9.80 1.18 -1.82
C LEU A 230 -10.60 1.08 -0.52
N ALA A 231 -11.86 0.66 -0.57
CA ALA A 231 -12.75 0.63 0.59
C ALA A 231 -12.17 -0.22 1.72
N VAL A 232 -11.74 -1.46 1.43
CA VAL A 232 -11.14 -2.37 2.42
C VAL A 232 -9.90 -1.75 3.04
N HIS A 233 -9.03 -1.15 2.21
CA HIS A 233 -7.81 -0.50 2.68
C HIS A 233 -8.10 0.70 3.58
N ASN A 234 -9.13 1.49 3.26
CA ASN A 234 -9.58 2.60 4.10
C ASN A 234 -10.24 2.12 5.41
N TRP A 235 -10.95 0.99 5.38
CA TRP A 235 -11.41 0.33 6.62
C TRP A 235 -10.24 -0.17 7.47
N TRP A 236 -9.17 -0.64 6.84
CA TRP A 236 -7.95 -1.04 7.53
C TRP A 236 -7.28 0.14 8.25
N HIS A 237 -7.23 1.33 7.65
CA HIS A 237 -6.77 2.56 8.33
C HIS A 237 -7.65 2.93 9.53
N LEU A 238 -8.98 2.83 9.39
CA LEU A 238 -9.87 3.05 10.53
C LEU A 238 -9.59 2.06 11.67
N ALA A 239 -9.34 0.79 11.34
CA ALA A 239 -8.95 -0.22 12.30
C ALA A 239 -7.58 0.08 12.94
N LEU A 240 -6.61 0.67 12.22
CA LEU A 240 -5.33 1.09 12.81
C LEU A 240 -5.52 2.14 13.92
N TYR A 241 -6.39 3.12 13.73
CA TYR A 241 -6.67 4.12 14.77
C TYR A 241 -7.23 3.49 16.03
N HIS A 242 -8.27 2.66 15.90
CA HIS A 242 -8.85 1.93 17.02
C HIS A 242 -7.79 1.03 17.71
N LEU A 243 -6.93 0.41 16.91
CA LEU A 243 -5.85 -0.42 17.41
C LEU A 243 -4.81 0.40 18.20
N GLU A 244 -4.35 1.53 17.70
CA GLU A 244 -3.44 2.43 18.43
C GLU A 244 -4.02 2.89 19.78
N LEU A 245 -5.34 3.12 19.85
CA LEU A 245 -6.06 3.44 21.09
C LEU A 245 -6.30 2.24 22.03
N GLY A 246 -6.00 1.01 21.58
CA GLY A 246 -6.21 -0.21 22.36
C GLY A 246 -7.67 -0.71 22.37
N GLN A 247 -8.51 -0.23 21.47
CA GLN A 247 -9.93 -0.60 21.34
C GLN A 247 -10.06 -1.90 20.54
N ILE A 248 -9.63 -3.02 21.13
CA ILE A 248 -9.53 -4.32 20.43
C ILE A 248 -10.87 -4.83 19.89
N ASP A 249 -11.97 -4.62 20.60
CA ASP A 249 -13.30 -5.09 20.17
C ASP A 249 -13.73 -4.39 18.87
N GLU A 250 -13.55 -3.07 18.76
CA GLU A 250 -13.81 -2.28 17.54
C GLU A 250 -12.96 -2.77 16.36
N VAL A 251 -11.69 -3.10 16.61
CA VAL A 251 -10.79 -3.64 15.57
C VAL A 251 -11.30 -5.00 15.08
N LEU A 252 -11.75 -5.87 16.00
CA LEU A 252 -12.29 -7.18 15.63
C LEU A 252 -13.61 -7.06 14.85
N GLU A 253 -14.48 -6.12 15.20
CA GLU A 253 -15.70 -5.83 14.43
C GLU A 253 -15.38 -5.40 12.98
N LEU A 254 -14.36 -4.55 12.80
CA LEU A 254 -13.92 -4.13 11.46
C LEU A 254 -13.26 -5.28 10.68
N VAL A 255 -12.46 -6.11 11.36
CA VAL A 255 -11.85 -7.31 10.78
C VAL A 255 -12.92 -8.29 10.30
N ASP A 256 -13.87 -8.64 11.17
CA ASP A 256 -14.90 -9.63 10.87
C ASP A 256 -15.98 -9.10 9.92
N GLY A 257 -16.18 -7.79 9.89
CA GLY A 257 -17.06 -7.10 8.96
C GLY A 257 -16.33 -6.71 7.67
N PRO A 258 -16.15 -5.40 7.42
CA PRO A 258 -15.78 -4.88 6.10
C PRO A 258 -14.41 -5.34 5.58
N ILE A 259 -13.44 -5.67 6.43
CA ILE A 259 -12.09 -6.04 5.97
C ILE A 259 -12.06 -7.47 5.41
N THR A 260 -12.83 -8.41 5.97
CA THR A 260 -12.77 -9.83 5.54
C THR A 260 -14.06 -10.35 4.90
N SER A 261 -15.17 -9.62 4.94
CA SER A 261 -16.46 -10.08 4.39
C SER A 261 -16.58 -9.99 2.86
N ILE A 262 -15.54 -9.56 2.13
CA ILE A 262 -15.54 -9.54 0.66
C ILE A 262 -15.57 -10.97 0.11
N ALA A 263 -16.53 -11.25 -0.78
CA ALA A 263 -16.72 -12.58 -1.38
C ALA A 263 -15.56 -12.97 -2.31
N GLU A 264 -15.11 -12.02 -3.14
CA GLU A 264 -13.99 -12.16 -4.08
C GLU A 264 -12.92 -11.12 -3.70
N PRO A 265 -12.08 -11.42 -2.70
CA PRO A 265 -11.08 -10.47 -2.24
C PRO A 265 -9.97 -10.30 -3.27
N GLN A 266 -9.50 -9.06 -3.43
CA GLN A 266 -8.29 -8.75 -4.17
C GLN A 266 -7.05 -9.03 -3.33
N LEU A 267 -5.88 -9.06 -3.96
CA LEU A 267 -4.63 -9.31 -3.25
C LEU A 267 -4.34 -8.26 -2.16
N LEU A 268 -4.70 -6.99 -2.39
CA LEU A 268 -4.58 -5.92 -1.39
C LEU A 268 -5.39 -6.21 -0.13
N ASP A 269 -6.61 -6.72 -0.27
CA ASP A 269 -7.48 -7.06 0.87
C ASP A 269 -6.83 -8.13 1.76
N LEU A 270 -6.17 -9.11 1.14
CA LEU A 270 -5.47 -10.17 1.87
C LEU A 270 -4.21 -9.64 2.57
N ILE A 271 -3.50 -8.69 1.95
CA ILE A 271 -2.34 -8.00 2.54
C ILE A 271 -2.80 -7.23 3.79
N ASP A 272 -3.87 -6.45 3.68
CA ASP A 272 -4.42 -5.66 4.79
C ASP A 272 -4.88 -6.55 5.95
N ALA A 273 -5.62 -7.62 5.64
CA ALA A 273 -6.03 -8.60 6.64
C ALA A 273 -4.82 -9.25 7.33
N SER A 274 -3.78 -9.63 6.58
CA SER A 274 -2.54 -10.20 7.15
C SER A 274 -1.87 -9.25 8.11
N ALA A 275 -1.70 -8.00 7.67
CA ALA A 275 -1.06 -6.94 8.42
C ALA A 275 -1.83 -6.60 9.71
N MET A 276 -3.17 -6.61 9.66
CA MET A 276 -4.02 -6.34 10.82
C MET A 276 -3.99 -7.51 11.83
N LEU A 277 -4.18 -8.75 11.35
CA LEU A 277 -4.13 -9.94 12.19
C LEU A 277 -2.74 -10.10 12.84
N TRP A 278 -1.66 -9.76 12.14
CA TRP A 278 -0.32 -9.81 12.73
C TRP A 278 -0.16 -8.78 13.87
N ARG A 279 -0.66 -7.55 13.70
CA ARG A 279 -0.62 -6.54 14.78
C ARG A 279 -1.40 -6.99 16.01
N LEU A 280 -2.56 -7.63 15.82
CA LEU A 280 -3.35 -8.23 16.91
C LEU A 280 -2.60 -9.39 17.57
N HIS A 281 -1.94 -10.25 16.80
CA HIS A 281 -1.11 -11.35 17.31
C HIS A 281 0.07 -10.85 18.16
N LEU A 282 0.75 -9.77 17.75
CA LEU A 282 1.81 -9.15 18.55
C LEU A 282 1.31 -8.67 19.92
N ARG A 283 0.02 -8.34 20.02
CA ARG A 283 -0.66 -7.93 21.27
C ARG A 283 -1.24 -9.09 22.08
N GLY A 284 -1.04 -10.33 21.64
CA GLY A 284 -1.53 -11.52 22.33
C GLY A 284 -3.03 -11.76 22.18
N VAL A 285 -3.67 -11.20 21.16
CA VAL A 285 -5.08 -11.49 20.85
C VAL A 285 -5.18 -12.88 20.20
N GLU A 286 -6.14 -13.68 20.66
CA GLU A 286 -6.44 -15.00 20.11
C GLU A 286 -7.25 -14.88 18.82
N LEU A 287 -6.66 -15.34 17.70
CA LEU A 287 -7.23 -15.13 16.36
C LEU A 287 -7.72 -16.43 15.69
N SER A 288 -7.16 -17.57 16.10
CA SER A 288 -7.59 -18.93 15.75
C SER A 288 -8.05 -19.08 14.28
N GLN A 289 -9.37 -19.20 14.07
CA GLN A 289 -9.96 -19.48 12.76
C GLN A 289 -9.67 -18.40 11.70
N ARG A 290 -9.45 -17.14 12.10
CA ARG A 290 -9.18 -16.04 11.17
C ARG A 290 -7.93 -16.30 10.33
N TRP A 291 -6.89 -16.88 10.93
CA TRP A 291 -5.68 -17.26 10.22
C TRP A 291 -5.93 -18.35 9.18
N HIS A 292 -6.69 -19.39 9.54
CA HIS A 292 -7.00 -20.48 8.61
C HIS A 292 -7.85 -19.99 7.42
N VAL A 293 -8.80 -19.08 7.65
CA VAL A 293 -9.58 -18.46 6.57
C VAL A 293 -8.67 -17.66 5.65
N LEU A 294 -7.81 -16.82 6.21
CA LEU A 294 -6.90 -15.97 5.43
C LEU A 294 -5.89 -16.80 4.61
N ALA A 295 -5.27 -17.82 5.21
CA ALA A 295 -4.34 -18.70 4.52
C ALA A 295 -4.99 -19.40 3.31
N ARG A 296 -6.21 -19.92 3.47
CA ARG A 296 -6.96 -20.53 2.35
C ARG A 296 -7.25 -19.54 1.22
N ARG A 297 -7.51 -18.27 1.55
CA ARG A 297 -7.75 -17.23 0.53
C ARG A 297 -6.47 -16.92 -0.25
N PHE A 298 -5.31 -16.86 0.41
CA PHE A 298 -4.03 -16.74 -0.29
C PHE A 298 -3.78 -17.92 -1.24
N GLU A 299 -4.02 -19.16 -0.79
CA GLU A 299 -3.86 -20.36 -1.63
C GLU A 299 -4.71 -20.31 -2.92
N ALA A 300 -5.79 -19.52 -2.96
CA ALA A 300 -6.69 -19.44 -4.12
C ALA A 300 -6.24 -18.45 -5.21
N ILE A 301 -5.61 -17.32 -4.85
CA ILE A 301 -5.37 -16.20 -5.78
C ILE A 301 -3.91 -15.74 -5.88
N TRP A 302 -3.05 -16.13 -4.92
CA TRP A 302 -1.67 -15.66 -4.85
C TRP A 302 -0.67 -16.69 -5.40
N GLY A 303 0.44 -16.18 -5.94
CA GLY A 303 1.58 -16.97 -6.37
C GLY A 303 2.89 -16.40 -5.80
N ALA A 304 3.67 -17.26 -5.15
CA ALA A 304 4.93 -16.89 -4.50
C ALA A 304 6.01 -16.41 -5.48
N GLY A 305 6.87 -15.51 -5.02
CA GLY A 305 8.05 -15.05 -5.77
C GLY A 305 7.75 -13.96 -6.81
N GLY A 306 6.49 -13.51 -6.91
CA GLY A 306 6.08 -12.46 -7.85
C GLY A 306 6.43 -11.05 -7.37
N TYR A 307 6.19 -10.76 -6.09
CA TYR A 307 6.49 -9.46 -5.48
C TYR A 307 6.76 -9.65 -3.98
N ALA A 308 7.96 -9.30 -3.54
CA ALA A 308 8.47 -9.64 -2.21
C ALA A 308 7.63 -9.08 -1.05
N PHE A 309 6.99 -7.93 -1.24
CA PHE A 309 6.08 -7.35 -0.25
C PHE A 309 4.86 -8.23 -0.01
N ASN A 310 4.23 -8.73 -1.08
CA ASN A 310 3.05 -9.59 -1.00
C ASN A 310 3.39 -10.94 -0.38
N ASP A 311 4.57 -11.49 -0.73
CA ASP A 311 5.06 -12.74 -0.16
C ASP A 311 5.25 -12.65 1.36
N LEU A 312 5.76 -11.51 1.88
CA LEU A 312 5.90 -11.31 3.32
C LEU A 312 4.54 -11.36 4.04
N HIS A 313 3.50 -10.76 3.46
CA HIS A 313 2.16 -10.77 4.04
C HIS A 313 1.52 -12.17 3.98
N ALA A 314 1.73 -12.90 2.88
CA ALA A 314 1.33 -14.31 2.80
C ALA A 314 2.00 -15.15 3.90
N ILE A 315 3.29 -14.93 4.17
CA ILE A 315 4.00 -15.60 5.27
C ILE A 315 3.37 -15.29 6.64
N MET A 316 2.94 -14.06 6.91
CA MET A 316 2.24 -13.74 8.16
C MET A 316 0.99 -14.62 8.33
N ALA A 317 0.19 -14.75 7.27
CA ALA A 317 -1.02 -15.58 7.27
C ALA A 317 -0.69 -17.08 7.48
N PHE A 318 0.33 -17.60 6.80
CA PHE A 318 0.71 -19.02 6.90
C PHE A 318 1.32 -19.37 8.25
N ILE A 319 2.12 -18.47 8.84
CA ILE A 319 2.62 -18.63 10.21
C ILE A 319 1.45 -18.69 11.19
N GLY A 320 0.53 -17.72 11.13
CA GLY A 320 -0.63 -17.68 12.01
C GLY A 320 -1.53 -18.92 11.87
N ALA A 321 -1.61 -19.50 10.67
CA ALA A 321 -2.38 -20.70 10.38
C ALA A 321 -1.62 -22.02 10.70
N GLY A 322 -0.37 -21.96 11.15
CA GLY A 322 0.47 -23.14 11.40
C GLY A 322 0.88 -23.91 10.13
N ARG A 323 0.76 -23.32 8.95
CA ARG A 323 1.06 -23.95 7.65
C ARG A 323 2.55 -23.82 7.28
N ARG A 324 3.39 -24.58 8.00
CA ARG A 324 4.85 -24.59 7.79
C ARG A 324 5.26 -24.96 6.37
N ASP A 325 4.52 -25.88 5.76
CA ASP A 325 4.69 -26.29 4.36
C ASP A 325 4.61 -25.09 3.40
N LEU A 326 3.65 -24.18 3.62
CA LEU A 326 3.49 -22.98 2.80
C LEU A 326 4.55 -21.93 3.10
N VAL A 327 4.96 -21.77 4.35
CA VAL A 327 6.08 -20.89 4.73
C VAL A 327 7.37 -21.32 4.02
N GLU A 328 7.71 -22.61 4.09
CA GLU A 328 8.91 -23.18 3.47
C GLU A 328 8.87 -23.05 1.94
N ASN A 329 7.74 -23.37 1.31
CA ASN A 329 7.57 -23.18 -0.13
C ASN A 329 7.75 -21.70 -0.52
N THR A 330 7.16 -20.76 0.23
CA THR A 330 7.28 -19.32 -0.07
C THR A 330 8.73 -18.85 0.01
N LEU A 331 9.46 -19.26 1.06
CA LEU A 331 10.89 -18.98 1.20
C LEU A 331 11.69 -19.54 0.03
N GLN A 332 11.38 -20.77 -0.42
CA GLN A 332 12.05 -21.39 -1.55
C GLN A 332 11.79 -20.64 -2.86
N GLN A 333 10.53 -20.28 -3.14
CA GLN A 333 10.16 -19.54 -4.34
C GLN A 333 10.81 -18.16 -4.38
N GLN A 334 10.91 -17.47 -3.24
CA GLN A 334 11.58 -16.18 -3.22
C GLN A 334 13.10 -16.31 -3.39
N ALA A 335 13.72 -17.38 -2.89
CA ALA A 335 15.12 -17.67 -3.19
C ALA A 335 15.36 -17.89 -4.69
N PHE A 336 14.41 -18.50 -5.42
CA PHE A 336 14.47 -18.57 -6.88
C PHE A 336 14.25 -17.21 -7.54
N ALA A 337 13.31 -16.39 -7.05
CA ALA A 337 13.04 -15.06 -7.58
C ALA A 337 14.27 -14.13 -7.53
N MET A 338 15.11 -14.27 -6.50
CA MET A 338 16.39 -13.56 -6.35
C MET A 338 17.42 -13.86 -7.46
N LEU A 339 17.24 -14.95 -8.21
CA LEU A 339 18.11 -15.31 -9.34
C LEU A 339 17.65 -14.69 -10.67
N SER A 340 16.48 -14.04 -10.69
CA SER A 340 15.95 -13.40 -11.89
C SER A 340 16.63 -12.06 -12.18
N ALA A 341 16.47 -11.57 -13.41
CA ALA A 341 16.89 -10.22 -13.80
C ALA A 341 15.79 -9.16 -13.59
N SER A 342 14.73 -9.49 -12.83
CA SER A 342 13.65 -8.55 -12.51
C SER A 342 14.02 -7.65 -11.34
N ASP A 343 13.38 -6.49 -11.22
CA ASP A 343 13.57 -5.62 -10.06
C ASP A 343 13.17 -6.31 -8.75
N ASN A 344 12.22 -7.26 -8.81
CA ASN A 344 11.83 -8.06 -7.65
C ASN A 344 12.99 -8.90 -7.09
N ALA A 345 14.01 -9.25 -7.90
CA ALA A 345 15.19 -9.93 -7.38
C ALA A 345 15.93 -9.07 -6.34
N GLY A 346 16.03 -7.75 -6.59
CA GLY A 346 16.59 -6.79 -5.64
C GLY A 346 15.70 -6.61 -4.41
N PHE A 347 14.38 -6.46 -4.61
CA PHE A 347 13.42 -6.32 -3.50
C PHE A 347 13.46 -7.53 -2.55
N ALA A 348 13.47 -8.73 -3.12
CA ALA A 348 13.59 -9.99 -2.41
C ALA A 348 14.95 -10.11 -1.70
N GLY A 349 16.05 -9.84 -2.39
CA GLY A 349 17.40 -10.02 -1.83
C GLY A 349 17.72 -9.04 -0.70
N ASP A 350 17.41 -7.76 -0.89
CA ASP A 350 17.78 -6.69 0.05
C ASP A 350 16.91 -6.69 1.31
N VAL A 351 15.61 -6.97 1.16
CA VAL A 351 14.61 -6.75 2.22
C VAL A 351 13.70 -7.96 2.41
N GLY A 352 13.04 -8.42 1.34
CA GLY A 352 11.97 -9.41 1.42
C GLY A 352 12.39 -10.72 2.09
N TYR A 353 13.45 -11.35 1.59
CA TYR A 353 13.90 -12.66 2.04
C TYR A 353 14.45 -12.63 3.46
N PRO A 354 15.30 -11.64 3.85
CA PRO A 354 15.65 -11.43 5.25
C PRO A 354 14.45 -11.26 6.18
N LEU A 355 13.46 -10.45 5.81
CA LEU A 355 12.27 -10.23 6.64
C LEU A 355 11.41 -11.49 6.75
N MET A 356 11.18 -12.20 5.65
CA MET A 356 10.41 -13.44 5.66
C MET A 356 11.03 -14.50 6.59
N LYS A 357 12.36 -14.65 6.54
CA LYS A 357 13.06 -15.50 7.50
C LYS A 357 12.91 -15.01 8.94
N ALA A 358 12.94 -13.71 9.16
CA ALA A 358 12.78 -13.14 10.49
C ALA A 358 11.38 -13.37 11.07
N PHE A 359 10.34 -13.22 10.24
CA PHE A 359 8.97 -13.47 10.64
C PHE A 359 8.74 -14.97 10.89
N ALA A 360 9.30 -15.86 10.07
CA ALA A 360 9.29 -17.29 10.35
C ALA A 360 9.99 -17.62 11.69
N ALA A 361 11.16 -17.05 11.95
CA ALA A 361 11.85 -17.19 13.22
C ALA A 361 11.01 -16.67 14.40
N PHE A 362 10.30 -15.55 14.23
CA PHE A 362 9.37 -15.03 15.24
C PHE A 362 8.24 -16.02 15.52
N GLY A 363 7.59 -16.54 14.48
CA GLY A 363 6.51 -17.54 14.60
C GLY A 363 6.93 -18.85 15.28
N GLU A 364 8.20 -19.21 15.17
CA GLU A 364 8.79 -20.38 15.83
C GLU A 364 9.31 -20.09 17.26
N GLY A 365 9.16 -18.86 17.76
CA GLY A 365 9.66 -18.46 19.08
C GLY A 365 11.16 -18.20 19.13
N ARG A 366 11.86 -18.18 17.98
CA ARG A 366 13.29 -17.84 17.86
C ARG A 366 13.48 -16.32 17.82
N TYR A 367 13.03 -15.63 18.87
CA TYR A 367 12.95 -14.17 18.90
C TYR A 367 14.30 -13.44 18.73
N GLY A 368 15.38 -13.97 19.30
CA GLY A 368 16.72 -13.40 19.12
C GLY A 368 17.21 -13.46 17.66
N GLU A 369 16.81 -14.49 16.91
CA GLU A 369 17.11 -14.59 15.49
C GLU A 369 16.26 -13.62 14.66
N ALA A 370 14.98 -13.47 15.00
CA ALA A 370 14.12 -12.45 14.39
C ALA A 370 14.72 -11.04 14.55
N VAL A 371 15.17 -10.70 15.77
CA VAL A 371 15.90 -9.44 16.03
C VAL A 371 17.13 -9.30 15.13
N ARG A 372 17.98 -10.32 15.06
CA ARG A 372 19.22 -10.30 14.26
C ARG A 372 18.94 -10.08 12.77
N LEU A 373 17.84 -10.61 12.24
CA LEU A 373 17.47 -10.54 10.83
C LEU A 373 16.73 -9.24 10.46
N ILE A 374 15.89 -8.68 11.35
CA ILE A 374 15.16 -7.44 11.07
C ILE A 374 16.06 -6.20 11.16
N ARG A 375 16.94 -6.15 12.18
CA ARG A 375 17.73 -4.94 12.47
C ARG A 375 18.51 -4.37 11.27
N PRO A 376 19.19 -5.17 10.43
CA PRO A 376 19.96 -4.65 9.30
C PRO A 376 19.10 -4.10 8.16
N VAL A 377 17.83 -4.52 8.06
CA VAL A 377 16.98 -4.20 6.90
C VAL A 377 15.89 -3.18 7.19
N ARG A 378 15.52 -2.94 8.46
CA ARG A 378 14.41 -2.02 8.82
C ARG A 378 14.57 -0.61 8.23
N SER A 379 15.80 -0.08 8.18
CA SER A 379 16.08 1.27 7.67
C SER A 379 16.02 1.40 6.15
N ILE A 380 16.07 0.26 5.43
CA ILE A 380 15.96 0.21 3.97
C ILE A 380 14.67 -0.47 3.52
N ALA A 381 13.74 -0.74 4.46
CA ALA A 381 12.53 -1.51 4.19
C ALA A 381 11.66 -0.90 3.08
N ALA A 382 11.74 0.41 2.83
CA ALA A 382 11.04 1.02 1.71
C ALA A 382 11.40 0.39 0.36
N ARG A 383 12.61 -0.18 0.17
CA ARG A 383 13.09 -0.71 -1.11
C ARG A 383 12.23 -1.83 -1.72
N PHE A 384 11.39 -2.50 -0.94
CA PHE A 384 10.46 -3.51 -1.47
C PHE A 384 9.01 -3.00 -1.57
N GLY A 385 8.77 -1.70 -1.40
CA GLY A 385 7.47 -1.04 -1.48
C GLY A 385 6.67 -1.00 -0.17
N GLY A 386 5.35 -0.83 -0.32
CA GLY A 386 4.40 -0.51 0.75
C GLY A 386 4.37 0.97 1.10
N SER A 387 3.52 1.37 2.04
CA SER A 387 3.53 2.70 2.67
C SER A 387 4.24 2.68 4.02
N ASN A 388 4.50 3.85 4.61
CA ASN A 388 5.08 3.96 5.95
C ASN A 388 4.20 3.24 6.99
N ALA A 389 2.88 3.45 6.94
CA ALA A 389 1.92 2.79 7.82
C ALA A 389 1.93 1.26 7.65
N GLN A 390 2.02 0.74 6.42
CA GLN A 390 2.10 -0.70 6.18
C GLN A 390 3.38 -1.31 6.74
N ARG A 391 4.53 -0.68 6.46
CA ARG A 391 5.87 -1.14 6.91
C ARG A 391 6.09 -1.05 8.41
N ASP A 392 5.29 -0.26 9.13
CA ASP A 392 5.36 -0.14 10.60
C ASP A 392 5.32 -1.50 11.32
N ILE A 393 4.71 -2.50 10.69
CA ILE A 393 4.66 -3.88 11.20
C ILE A 393 6.03 -4.49 11.44
N ILE A 394 7.06 -4.07 10.70
CA ILE A 394 8.44 -4.53 10.83
C ILE A 394 8.99 -4.06 12.18
N ASP A 395 8.76 -2.80 12.52
CA ASP A 395 9.22 -2.20 13.78
C ASP A 395 8.44 -2.73 14.97
N LEU A 396 7.12 -2.90 14.83
CA LEU A 396 6.29 -3.54 15.84
C LEU A 396 6.75 -4.98 16.13
N THR A 397 7.07 -5.75 15.09
CA THR A 397 7.58 -7.12 15.22
C THR A 397 8.96 -7.12 15.88
N LEU A 398 9.83 -6.17 15.54
CA LEU A 398 11.16 -6.04 16.15
C LEU A 398 11.08 -5.70 17.65
N ILE A 399 10.22 -4.73 18.01
CA ILE A 399 9.98 -4.34 19.41
C ILE A 399 9.51 -5.55 20.22
N GLU A 400 8.51 -6.27 19.71
CA GLU A 400 7.96 -7.44 20.39
C GLU A 400 8.99 -8.58 20.48
N ALA A 401 9.78 -8.81 19.42
CA ALA A 401 10.85 -9.79 19.42
C ALA A 401 11.92 -9.47 20.48
N ALA A 402 12.30 -8.19 20.63
CA ALA A 402 13.26 -7.76 21.64
C ALA A 402 12.73 -8.02 23.07
N PHE A 403 11.46 -7.73 23.33
CA PHE A 403 10.82 -8.06 24.62
C PHE A 403 10.83 -9.57 24.89
N ARG A 404 10.39 -10.38 23.92
CA ARG A 404 10.28 -11.84 24.09
C ARG A 404 11.62 -12.56 24.13
N ALA A 405 12.66 -11.99 23.50
CA ALA A 405 14.04 -12.47 23.60
C ALA A 405 14.71 -12.11 24.94
N GLY A 406 14.11 -11.21 25.74
CA GLY A 406 14.72 -10.71 26.97
C GLY A 406 15.83 -9.68 26.76
N ASP A 407 15.98 -9.13 25.55
CA ASP A 407 16.96 -8.08 25.23
C ASP A 407 16.45 -6.71 25.73
N ARG A 408 16.57 -6.50 27.05
CA ARG A 408 16.08 -5.29 27.72
C ARG A 408 16.70 -4.00 27.16
N PRO A 409 18.02 -3.90 26.91
CA PRO A 409 18.61 -2.69 26.33
C PRO A 409 18.01 -2.34 24.96
N LEU A 410 17.83 -3.32 24.08
CA LEU A 410 17.25 -3.08 22.76
C LEU A 410 15.77 -2.71 22.86
N ALA A 411 14.98 -3.46 23.62
CA ALA A 411 13.56 -3.17 23.81
C ALA A 411 13.33 -1.75 24.36
N ARG A 412 14.20 -1.31 25.27
CA ARG A 412 14.22 0.06 25.81
C ARG A 412 14.47 1.11 24.74
N ALA A 413 15.49 0.92 23.92
CA ALA A 413 15.86 1.86 22.86
C ALA A 413 14.72 2.00 21.84
N LEU A 414 14.15 0.87 21.39
CA LEU A 414 13.07 0.87 20.40
C LEU A 414 11.75 1.43 20.95
N ALA A 415 11.44 1.17 22.23
CA ALA A 415 10.28 1.80 22.87
C ALA A 415 10.44 3.33 22.95
N ALA A 416 11.65 3.82 23.22
CA ALA A 416 11.94 5.25 23.20
C ALA A 416 11.82 5.86 21.79
N GLU A 417 12.29 5.17 20.75
CA GLU A 417 12.05 5.56 19.34
C GLU A 417 10.55 5.71 19.06
N ARG A 418 9.72 4.74 19.49
CA ARG A 418 8.27 4.78 19.27
C ARG A 418 7.60 5.95 20.00
N VAL A 419 7.98 6.23 21.24
CA VAL A 419 7.48 7.39 21.99
C VAL A 419 7.92 8.72 21.36
N ALA A 420 9.13 8.79 20.80
CA ALA A 420 9.57 9.98 20.08
C ALA A 420 8.77 10.21 18.80
N ALA A 421 8.40 9.14 18.09
CA ALA A 421 7.60 9.23 16.87
C ALA A 421 6.13 9.54 17.12
N LYS A 422 5.51 8.91 18.13
CA LYS A 422 4.09 9.04 18.47
C LYS A 422 3.91 9.19 19.98
N HIS A 423 4.24 10.37 20.51
CA HIS A 423 4.26 10.60 21.96
C HIS A 423 2.91 10.33 22.64
N GLU A 424 1.81 10.73 22.00
CA GLU A 424 0.46 10.59 22.56
C GLU A 424 -0.18 9.21 22.31
N SER A 425 0.47 8.33 21.55
CA SER A 425 -0.05 6.98 21.26
C SER A 425 -0.11 6.11 22.52
N PRO A 426 -1.29 5.56 22.89
CA PRO A 426 -1.40 4.60 23.99
C PRO A 426 -0.52 3.35 23.81
N LEU A 427 -0.31 2.88 22.57
CA LEU A 427 0.60 1.79 22.26
C LEU A 427 2.07 2.16 22.56
N ALA A 428 2.51 3.36 22.15
CA ALA A 428 3.86 3.83 22.44
C ALA A 428 4.11 3.87 23.96
N GLN A 429 3.13 4.38 24.71
CA GLN A 429 3.16 4.41 26.17
C GLN A 429 3.15 3.01 26.79
N LEU A 430 2.43 2.04 26.21
CA LEU A 430 2.46 0.64 26.63
C LEU A 430 3.86 0.04 26.48
N PHE A 431 4.55 0.28 25.36
CA PHE A 431 5.93 -0.20 25.18
C PHE A 431 6.89 0.46 26.18
N ALA A 432 6.75 1.75 26.46
CA ALA A 432 7.56 2.44 27.46
C ALA A 432 7.39 1.83 28.87
N ARG A 433 6.15 1.52 29.27
CA ARG A 433 5.87 0.83 30.55
C ARG A 433 6.49 -0.57 30.58
N ARG A 434 6.34 -1.36 29.52
CA ARG A 434 6.95 -2.70 29.41
C ARG A 434 8.48 -2.65 29.47
N ALA A 435 9.10 -1.61 28.94
CA ALA A 435 10.55 -1.39 28.97
C ALA A 435 11.06 -0.82 30.31
N GLY A 436 10.17 -0.39 31.20
CA GLY A 436 10.51 0.28 32.45
C GLY A 436 11.17 1.66 32.24
N THR A 437 10.82 2.36 31.14
CA THR A 437 11.34 3.71 30.83
C THR A 437 10.49 4.84 31.37
N GLN A 438 9.23 4.56 31.71
CA GLN A 438 8.41 5.48 32.48
C GLN A 438 8.74 5.33 33.96
N GLU A 439 9.29 6.37 34.58
CA GLU A 439 9.17 6.50 36.03
C GLU A 439 7.67 6.56 36.36
N CYS A 440 7.19 5.72 37.27
CA CYS A 440 5.88 5.92 37.89
C CYS A 440 5.86 7.33 38.48
N GLY A 441 5.23 8.28 37.78
CA GLY A 441 5.05 9.66 38.23
C GLY A 441 4.18 9.81 39.48
N ASP A 442 3.79 8.69 40.12
CA ASP A 442 2.89 8.66 41.28
C ASP A 442 3.33 7.69 42.40
N CYS A 443 4.62 7.32 42.49
CA CYS A 443 5.16 6.56 43.63
C CYS A 443 6.12 7.35 44.52
N ARG A 444 5.98 8.68 44.58
CA ARG A 444 6.66 9.52 45.59
C ARG A 444 5.68 10.32 46.45
N THR A 445 4.71 9.64 47.01
CA THR A 445 3.98 10.14 48.19
C THR A 445 3.67 8.98 49.12
N VAL A 446 4.44 8.95 50.22
CA VAL A 446 4.13 8.32 51.51
C VAL A 446 3.87 6.81 51.51
N ALA A 447 4.91 6.01 51.77
CA ALA A 447 4.93 4.92 52.76
C ALA A 447 5.96 3.82 52.40
N CYS A 448 7.25 4.09 52.62
CA CYS A 448 8.19 3.01 52.90
C CYS A 448 9.34 3.51 53.78
N ALA A 449 9.00 3.90 55.00
CA ALA A 449 9.96 4.09 56.08
C ALA A 449 9.27 3.66 57.38
N LYS A 450 9.20 2.33 57.60
CA LYS A 450 9.11 1.66 58.91
C LYS A 450 8.88 0.16 58.71
N SER A 451 9.96 -0.60 58.53
CA SER A 451 10.01 -2.03 58.92
C SER A 451 11.46 -2.53 59.02
N LYS A 452 12.35 -1.73 59.61
CA LYS A 452 13.63 -2.19 60.15
C LYS A 452 13.88 -1.51 61.49
N ALA A 453 13.21 -2.00 62.53
CA ALA A 453 13.63 -1.98 63.94
C ALA A 453 12.44 -2.42 64.82
N ALA A 454 12.42 -3.71 65.15
CA ALA A 454 11.98 -4.32 66.43
C ALA A 454 11.89 -5.84 66.23
#